data_AF-A0A7S4FE37-F1
#
_entry.id   AF-A0A7S4FE37-F1
#
_cell.length_a   1.000
_cell.length_b   1.000
_cell.length_c   1.000
_cell.angle_alpha   90.00
_cell.angle_beta   90.00
_cell.angle_gamma   90.00
#
_symmetry.space_group_name_H-M   'P 1'
#
loop_
_entity.id
_entity.type
_entity.pdbx_description
1 polymer ?
#
loop_
_entity_poly.entity_id
_entity_poly.type
_entity_poly.pdbx_seq_one_letter_code
_entity_poly.pdbx_strand_id
1 'polypeptide(L)'
;VFVVPPDDQTECCGIAPPVCAAEYSEHYMRLLHMVEDAYASSLTDFAENRLKVLEAKFQIYKHINAAGDNSSTFYDCWKVDNHIHAAAAMTPQQMLTFMKKKATEHGDDIVDKSKGDRTLTQVLADCGVDIEQATVGDLRTIADHTAFHRFDIFNQNYNIFGHEALRSVFLKTSNAMDGRYFAELMHEVLRSTEGLQQCLLE
;
A
#
# COMPACT_ATOMS: atom_id res chain seq x y z
N VAL A 1 4.96 23.92 7.04
CA VAL A 1 4.05 23.69 8.18
C VAL A 1 2.81 24.52 7.93
N PHE A 2 1.63 23.91 7.82
CA PHE A 2 0.39 24.67 7.77
C PHE A 2 0.23 25.38 9.11
N VAL A 3 0.60 26.66 9.17
CA VAL A 3 0.28 27.53 10.29
C VAL A 3 -1.12 28.00 10.01
N VAL A 4 -2.10 27.52 10.77
CA VAL A 4 -3.43 28.14 10.79
C VAL A 4 -3.19 29.56 11.28
N PRO A 5 -3.42 30.61 10.46
CA PRO A 5 -3.34 31.96 10.96
C PRO A 5 -4.34 32.06 12.12
N PRO A 6 -3.96 32.66 13.27
CA PRO A 6 -4.97 32.96 14.27
C PRO A 6 -5.93 33.95 13.62
N ASP A 7 -7.11 33.49 13.21
CA ASP A 7 -8.26 34.36 13.21
C ASP A 7 -8.37 34.87 14.64
N ASP A 8 -8.30 36.19 14.80
CA ASP A 8 -8.47 36.87 16.08
C ASP A 8 -9.59 36.17 16.87
N GLN A 9 -9.23 35.61 18.05
CA GLN A 9 -10.10 35.09 19.12
C GLN A 9 -10.15 33.58 19.43
N THR A 10 -9.18 32.76 19.03
CA THR A 10 -9.01 31.44 19.68
C THR A 10 -7.57 31.17 20.10
N GLU A 11 -7.31 31.27 21.40
CA GLU A 11 -6.21 30.55 22.06
C GLU A 11 -6.37 29.06 21.72
N CYS A 12 -5.69 28.58 20.69
CA CYS A 12 -5.69 27.17 20.34
C CYS A 12 -4.99 26.35 21.43
N CYS A 13 -5.84 25.78 22.28
CA CYS A 13 -5.64 24.69 23.24
C CYS A 13 -4.40 23.81 23.00
N GLY A 14 -3.45 23.82 23.95
CA GLY A 14 -2.64 22.67 24.40
C GLY A 14 -1.75 21.92 23.39
N ILE A 15 -1.79 22.23 22.10
CA ILE A 15 -0.98 21.59 21.06
C ILE A 15 0.17 22.55 20.78
N ALA A 16 1.38 22.15 21.20
CA ALA A 16 2.58 22.91 20.86
C ALA A 16 2.71 23.03 19.33
N PRO A 17 3.10 24.21 18.80
CA PRO A 17 3.27 24.39 17.38
C PRO A 17 4.32 23.40 16.84
N PRO A 18 4.20 22.95 15.58
CA PRO A 18 5.18 22.05 14.99
C PRO A 18 6.57 22.70 15.01
N VAL A 19 7.60 21.94 15.36
CA VAL A 19 9.00 22.41 15.29
C VAL A 19 9.32 22.92 13.88
N CYS A 20 10.15 23.95 13.81
CA CYS A 20 10.58 24.48 12.51
C CYS A 20 11.50 23.50 11.77
N ALA A 21 11.62 23.65 10.45
CA ALA A 21 12.48 22.77 9.65
C ALA A 21 13.95 22.79 10.10
N ALA A 22 14.46 23.95 10.53
CA ALA A 22 15.84 24.08 11.00
C ALA A 22 16.10 23.27 12.28
N GLU A 23 15.18 23.37 13.24
CA GLU A 23 15.24 22.62 14.51
C GLU A 23 15.05 21.12 14.28
N TYR A 24 14.13 20.72 13.40
CA TYR A 24 14.00 19.31 12.98
C TYR A 24 15.32 18.79 12.38
N SER A 25 15.95 19.55 11.48
CA SER A 25 17.22 19.17 10.87
C SER A 25 18.34 19.05 11.91
N GLU A 26 18.41 19.97 12.88
CA GLU A 26 19.36 19.89 13.99
C GLU A 26 19.16 18.61 14.82
N HIS A 27 17.92 18.33 15.22
CA HIS A 27 17.59 17.11 15.98
C HIS A 27 17.88 15.84 15.18
N TYR A 28 17.58 15.83 13.89
CA TYR A 28 17.87 14.71 13.01
C TYR A 28 19.37 14.46 12.87
N MET A 29 20.16 15.51 12.63
CA MET A 29 21.62 15.40 12.55
C MET A 29 22.24 14.95 13.89
N ARG A 30 21.69 15.42 15.01
CA ARG A 30 22.10 14.96 16.34
C ARG A 30 21.83 13.46 16.54
N LEU A 31 20.68 12.97 16.10
CA LEU A 31 20.37 11.53 16.15
C LEU A 31 21.33 10.73 15.27
N LEU A 32 21.61 11.19 14.05
CA LEU A 32 22.57 10.55 13.17
C LEU A 32 23.97 10.49 13.80
N HIS A 33 24.46 11.60 14.36
CA HIS A 33 25.75 11.61 15.05
C HIS A 33 25.79 10.63 16.23
N MET A 34 24.71 10.54 17.01
CA MET A 34 24.62 9.58 18.13
C MET A 34 24.68 8.12 17.66
N VAL A 35 24.28 7.83 16.41
CA VAL A 35 24.36 6.51 15.79
C VAL A 35 25.72 6.25 15.12
N GLU A 36 26.33 7.27 14.53
CA GLU A 36 27.56 7.14 13.73
C GLU A 36 28.87 7.32 14.53
N ASP A 37 28.85 8.07 15.65
CA ASP A 37 30.07 8.36 16.42
C ASP A 37 30.72 7.09 17.02
N ALA A 38 32.04 7.11 17.22
CA ALA A 38 32.77 5.99 17.82
C ALA A 38 32.28 5.60 19.25
N TYR A 39 31.62 6.52 19.97
CA TYR A 39 30.94 6.26 21.25
C TYR A 39 29.60 5.51 21.09
N ALA A 40 29.02 5.52 19.88
CA ALA A 40 27.88 4.69 19.51
C ALA A 40 28.20 3.20 19.61
N SER A 41 29.47 2.78 19.63
CA SER A 41 29.84 1.38 19.95
C SER A 41 29.24 0.95 21.29
N SER A 42 29.43 1.74 22.36
CA SER A 42 28.87 1.41 23.68
C SER A 42 27.34 1.46 23.75
N LEU A 43 26.71 2.39 23.03
CA LEU A 43 25.24 2.51 22.97
C LEU A 43 24.62 1.41 22.10
N THR A 44 25.24 1.10 20.98
CA THR A 44 24.85 0.02 20.06
C THR A 44 25.05 -1.33 20.74
N ASP A 45 26.20 -1.57 21.37
CA ASP A 45 26.46 -2.78 22.16
C ASP A 45 25.44 -2.92 23.29
N PHE A 46 25.13 -1.84 24.01
CA PHE A 46 24.09 -1.85 25.04
C PHE A 46 22.71 -2.19 24.46
N ALA A 47 22.31 -1.53 23.37
CA ALA A 47 21.02 -1.76 22.71
C ALA A 47 20.91 -3.19 22.16
N GLU A 48 21.95 -3.70 21.50
CA GLU A 48 22.03 -5.07 21.02
C GLU A 48 21.93 -6.08 22.16
N ASN A 49 22.70 -5.88 23.23
CA ASN A 49 22.65 -6.75 24.40
C ASN A 49 21.26 -6.72 25.04
N ARG A 50 20.63 -5.54 25.10
CA ARG A 50 19.26 -5.40 25.60
C ARG A 50 18.27 -6.16 24.73
N LEU A 51 18.36 -6.06 23.40
CA LEU A 51 17.52 -6.82 22.47
C LEU A 51 17.71 -8.33 22.64
N LYS A 52 18.95 -8.81 22.73
CA LYS A 52 19.28 -10.23 23.00
C LYS A 52 18.66 -10.73 24.31
N VAL A 53 18.72 -9.93 25.37
CA VAL A 53 18.11 -10.25 26.67
C VAL A 53 16.58 -10.28 26.60
N LEU A 54 15.96 -9.33 25.89
CA LEU A 54 14.51 -9.31 25.70
C LEU A 54 14.02 -10.53 24.92
N GLU A 55 14.73 -10.90 23.86
CA GLU A 55 14.45 -12.10 23.07
C GLU A 55 14.57 -13.36 23.94
N ALA A 56 15.69 -13.53 24.67
CA ALA A 56 15.88 -14.66 25.57
C ALA A 56 14.79 -14.76 26.64
N LYS A 57 14.39 -13.62 27.23
CA LYS A 57 13.28 -13.56 28.20
C LYS A 57 11.97 -14.04 27.57
N PHE A 58 11.67 -13.64 26.34
CA PHE A 58 10.47 -14.07 25.63
C PHE A 58 10.50 -15.56 25.28
N GLN A 59 11.65 -16.10 24.88
CA GLN A 59 11.82 -17.54 24.62
C GLN A 59 11.59 -18.37 25.90
N ILE A 60 12.16 -17.95 27.03
CA ILE A 60 11.93 -18.60 28.33
C ILE A 60 10.43 -18.54 28.70
N TYR A 61 9.79 -17.39 28.52
CA TYR A 61 8.35 -17.24 28.76
C TYR A 61 7.54 -18.25 27.93
N LYS A 62 7.83 -18.41 26.64
CA LYS A 62 7.15 -19.39 25.77
C LYS A 62 7.34 -20.82 26.25
N HIS A 63 8.54 -21.20 26.69
CA HIS A 63 8.79 -22.56 27.19
C HIS A 63 8.06 -22.86 28.51
N ILE A 64 8.03 -21.90 29.44
CA ILE A 64 7.34 -22.06 30.72
C ILE A 64 5.82 -22.11 30.53
N ASN A 65 5.29 -21.34 29.58
CA ASN A 65 3.84 -21.20 29.35
C ASN A 65 3.34 -21.97 28.11
N ALA A 66 4.11 -22.94 27.61
CA ALA A 66 3.77 -23.68 26.39
C ALA A 66 2.44 -24.46 26.49
N ALA A 67 2.04 -24.84 27.72
CA ALA A 67 0.79 -25.53 28.00
C ALA A 67 -0.39 -24.58 28.30
N GLY A 68 -0.22 -23.28 28.07
CA GLY A 68 -1.29 -22.29 28.26
C GLY A 68 -2.50 -22.60 27.39
N ASP A 69 -3.66 -22.75 28.04
CA ASP A 69 -4.93 -23.11 27.42
C ASP A 69 -5.54 -21.86 26.75
N ASN A 70 -5.03 -21.51 25.57
CA ASN A 70 -5.60 -20.43 24.78
C ASN A 70 -6.79 -20.97 23.99
N SER A 71 -8.00 -20.61 24.43
CA SER A 71 -9.27 -20.99 23.80
C SER A 71 -9.55 -20.28 22.46
N SER A 72 -8.86 -19.16 22.20
CA SER A 72 -8.95 -18.43 20.93
C SER A 72 -8.04 -19.05 19.87
N THR A 73 -8.62 -19.43 18.75
CA THR A 73 -7.89 -19.90 17.57
C THR A 73 -7.40 -18.73 16.72
N PHE A 74 -6.53 -19.02 15.75
CA PHE A 74 -6.10 -18.02 14.76
C PHE A 74 -7.28 -17.37 14.03
N TYR A 75 -8.44 -18.03 13.92
CA TYR A 75 -9.62 -17.50 13.22
C TYR A 75 -10.55 -16.68 14.10
N ASP A 76 -10.22 -16.51 15.39
CA ASP A 76 -11.05 -15.77 16.35
C ASP A 76 -10.53 -14.34 16.61
N CYS A 77 -9.35 -13.99 16.11
CA CYS A 77 -8.76 -12.66 16.26
C CYS A 77 -8.90 -11.76 15.02
N TRP A 78 -9.10 -10.46 15.25
CA TRP A 78 -9.00 -9.42 14.23
C TRP A 78 -7.56 -9.19 13.83
N LYS A 79 -7.28 -9.25 12.52
CA LYS A 79 -5.98 -8.90 11.94
C LYS A 79 -6.16 -7.67 11.05
N VAL A 80 -5.18 -6.78 11.09
CA VAL A 80 -5.13 -5.59 10.27
C VAL A 80 -3.88 -5.68 9.41
N ASP A 81 -4.04 -5.54 8.09
CA ASP A 81 -2.93 -5.26 7.20
C ASP A 81 -2.61 -3.76 7.30
N ASN A 82 -1.46 -3.45 7.91
CA ASN A 82 -1.02 -2.07 8.18
C ASN A 82 -0.13 -1.49 7.07
N HIS A 83 0.09 -2.24 5.99
CA HIS A 83 0.89 -1.78 4.87
C HIS A 83 0.38 -2.36 3.56
N ILE A 84 -0.73 -1.81 3.10
CA ILE A 84 -1.31 -2.14 1.80
C ILE A 84 -1.41 -0.91 0.92
N HIS A 85 -1.17 -1.08 -0.38
CA HIS A 85 -1.46 -0.05 -1.36
C HIS A 85 -2.81 -0.37 -2.00
N ALA A 86 -3.73 0.60 -2.05
CA ALA A 86 -5.05 0.39 -2.64
C ALA A 86 -5.00 -0.19 -4.06
N ALA A 87 -4.05 0.27 -4.89
CA ALA A 87 -3.85 -0.24 -6.25
C ALA A 87 -3.35 -1.71 -6.32
N ALA A 88 -2.94 -2.29 -5.19
CA ALA A 88 -2.52 -3.68 -5.02
C ALA A 88 -3.49 -4.49 -4.14
N ALA A 89 -4.64 -3.91 -3.75
CA ALA A 89 -5.56 -4.55 -2.81
C ALA A 89 -6.34 -5.72 -3.42
N MET A 90 -6.56 -5.71 -4.75
CA MET A 90 -7.21 -6.82 -5.43
C MET A 90 -6.23 -7.94 -5.77
N THR A 91 -6.76 -9.16 -5.77
CA THR A 91 -6.05 -10.29 -6.38
C THR A 91 -5.99 -10.15 -7.91
N PRO A 92 -4.97 -10.75 -8.57
CA PRO A 92 -4.90 -10.78 -10.03
C PRO A 92 -6.15 -11.38 -10.69
N GLN A 93 -6.79 -12.36 -10.04
CA GLN A 93 -8.04 -12.95 -10.53
C GLN A 93 -9.19 -11.95 -10.50
N GLN A 94 -9.38 -11.24 -9.39
CA GLN A 94 -10.40 -10.18 -9.29
C GLN A 94 -10.18 -9.09 -10.34
N MET A 95 -8.92 -8.69 -10.53
CA MET A 95 -8.57 -7.70 -11.55
C MET A 95 -8.95 -8.16 -12.96
N LEU A 96 -8.56 -9.38 -13.34
CA LEU A 96 -8.88 -9.92 -14.66
C LEU A 96 -10.38 -10.03 -14.88
N THR A 97 -11.11 -10.55 -13.89
CA THR A 97 -12.58 -10.67 -13.94
C THR A 97 -13.23 -9.30 -14.11
N PHE A 98 -12.77 -8.29 -13.38
CA PHE A 98 -13.27 -6.91 -13.52
C PHE A 98 -13.00 -6.34 -14.91
N MET A 99 -11.77 -6.50 -15.44
CA MET A 99 -11.43 -6.04 -16.78
C MET A 99 -12.27 -6.70 -17.88
N LYS A 100 -12.49 -8.02 -17.79
CA LYS A 100 -13.38 -8.76 -18.71
C LYS A 100 -14.80 -8.19 -18.66
N LYS A 101 -15.37 -8.06 -17.46
CA LYS A 101 -16.70 -7.46 -17.26
C LYS A 101 -16.81 -6.06 -17.89
N LYS A 102 -15.80 -5.20 -17.69
CA LYS A 102 -15.79 -3.86 -18.27
C LYS A 102 -15.64 -3.85 -19.79
N ALA A 103 -14.84 -4.74 -20.36
CA ALA A 103 -14.74 -4.85 -21.81
C ALA A 103 -16.07 -5.31 -22.44
N THR A 104 -16.79 -6.24 -21.82
CA THR A 104 -18.06 -6.75 -22.33
C THR A 104 -19.22 -5.75 -22.16
N GLU A 105 -19.33 -5.12 -20.99
CA GLU A 105 -20.49 -4.26 -20.65
C GLU A 105 -20.27 -2.78 -21.00
N HIS A 106 -19.02 -2.31 -21.01
CA HIS A 106 -18.64 -0.89 -21.11
C HIS A 106 -17.48 -0.64 -22.10
N GLY A 107 -17.40 -1.42 -23.17
CA GLY A 107 -16.34 -1.31 -24.19
C GLY A 107 -16.27 0.05 -24.90
N ASP A 108 -17.38 0.79 -24.95
CA ASP A 108 -17.51 2.08 -25.63
C ASP A 108 -17.21 3.29 -24.72
N ASP A 109 -16.98 3.08 -23.42
CA ASP A 109 -16.65 4.15 -22.48
C ASP A 109 -15.34 4.84 -22.92
N ILE A 110 -15.32 6.18 -22.92
CA ILE A 110 -14.13 6.97 -23.28
C ILE A 110 -13.17 6.99 -22.10
N VAL A 111 -12.11 6.19 -22.18
CA VAL A 111 -11.19 5.94 -21.06
C VAL A 111 -9.90 6.75 -21.14
N ASP A 112 -9.58 7.30 -22.31
CA ASP A 112 -8.38 8.11 -22.54
C ASP A 112 -8.66 9.24 -23.52
N LYS A 113 -8.16 10.44 -23.20
CA LYS A 113 -8.30 11.68 -23.99
C LYS A 113 -6.95 12.25 -24.44
N SER A 114 -5.84 11.58 -24.16
CA SER A 114 -4.48 12.08 -24.43
C SER A 114 -4.15 12.23 -25.92
N LYS A 115 -4.72 11.37 -26.77
CA LYS A 115 -4.54 11.36 -28.22
C LYS A 115 -5.87 11.51 -28.98
N GLY A 116 -6.83 12.18 -28.36
CA GLY A 116 -8.25 12.16 -28.76
C GLY A 116 -9.07 11.19 -27.91
N ASP A 117 -10.38 11.19 -28.14
CA ASP A 117 -11.32 10.34 -27.40
C ASP A 117 -11.16 8.88 -27.84
N ARG A 118 -10.59 8.06 -26.95
CA ARG A 118 -10.40 6.62 -27.17
C ARG A 118 -11.29 5.79 -26.25
N THR A 119 -11.96 4.79 -26.82
CA THR A 119 -12.80 3.87 -26.05
C THR A 119 -11.97 2.79 -25.37
N LEU A 120 -12.55 2.10 -24.36
CA LEU A 120 -11.89 0.99 -23.68
C LEU A 120 -11.42 -0.10 -24.68
N THR A 121 -12.27 -0.48 -25.62
CA THR A 121 -11.95 -1.48 -26.64
C THR A 121 -10.78 -1.04 -27.53
N GLN A 122 -10.72 0.24 -27.90
CA GLN A 122 -9.60 0.79 -28.66
C GLN A 122 -8.30 0.78 -27.87
N VAL A 123 -8.33 1.15 -26.58
CA VAL A 123 -7.13 1.13 -25.73
C VAL A 123 -6.61 -0.29 -25.51
N LEU A 124 -7.49 -1.28 -25.38
CA LEU A 124 -7.12 -2.70 -25.30
C LEU A 124 -6.48 -3.18 -26.62
N ALA A 125 -7.07 -2.82 -27.76
CA ALA A 125 -6.54 -3.14 -29.07
C ALA A 125 -5.16 -2.47 -29.33
N ASP A 126 -5.00 -1.21 -28.95
CA ASP A 126 -3.72 -0.46 -29.03
C ASP A 126 -2.61 -1.13 -28.20
N CYS A 127 -2.97 -1.77 -27.09
CA CYS A 127 -2.05 -2.53 -26.25
C CYS A 127 -1.84 -3.98 -26.75
N GLY A 128 -2.53 -4.42 -27.80
CA GLY A 128 -2.47 -5.79 -28.30
C GLY A 128 -3.03 -6.83 -27.33
N VAL A 129 -3.95 -6.42 -26.45
CA VAL A 129 -4.54 -7.30 -25.42
C VAL A 129 -5.88 -7.83 -25.90
N ASP A 130 -5.96 -9.13 -26.15
CA ASP A 130 -7.22 -9.85 -26.27
C ASP A 130 -7.73 -10.22 -24.87
N ILE A 131 -8.62 -9.37 -24.34
CA ILE A 131 -9.11 -9.48 -22.97
C ILE A 131 -9.94 -10.75 -22.73
N GLU A 132 -10.62 -11.29 -23.74
CA GLU A 132 -11.45 -12.49 -23.59
C GLU A 132 -10.58 -13.72 -23.37
N GLN A 133 -9.48 -13.83 -24.12
CA GLN A 133 -8.50 -14.92 -24.02
C GLN A 133 -7.44 -14.69 -22.93
N ALA A 134 -7.34 -13.48 -22.39
CA ALA A 134 -6.37 -13.16 -21.35
C ALA A 134 -6.54 -14.04 -20.10
N THR A 135 -5.42 -14.46 -19.55
CA THR A 135 -5.29 -15.24 -18.33
C THR A 135 -4.62 -14.43 -17.22
N VAL A 136 -4.66 -14.95 -15.98
CA VAL A 136 -4.02 -14.29 -14.84
C VAL A 136 -2.51 -14.13 -15.05
N GLY A 137 -1.86 -15.06 -15.77
CA GLY A 137 -0.43 -14.97 -16.08
C GLY A 137 -0.08 -13.77 -16.96
N ASP A 138 -1.01 -13.33 -17.80
CA ASP A 138 -0.79 -12.24 -18.76
C ASP A 138 -0.83 -10.85 -18.11
N LEU A 139 -1.41 -10.72 -16.91
CA LEU A 139 -1.45 -9.45 -16.17
C LEU A 139 -0.05 -8.99 -15.70
N ARG A 140 0.93 -9.90 -15.65
CA ARG A 140 2.33 -9.65 -15.22
C ARG A 140 2.44 -9.05 -13.81
N THR A 141 1.52 -9.39 -12.91
CA THR A 141 1.58 -9.00 -11.50
C THR A 141 2.66 -9.82 -10.79
N ILE A 142 3.81 -9.21 -10.50
CA ILE A 142 4.90 -9.84 -9.74
C ILE A 142 4.95 -9.19 -8.36
N ALA A 143 4.75 -9.98 -7.31
CA ALA A 143 5.08 -9.62 -5.95
C ALA A 143 6.38 -10.34 -5.59
N ASP A 144 7.52 -9.67 -5.76
CA ASP A 144 8.83 -10.22 -5.47
C ASP A 144 9.57 -9.40 -4.41
N HIS A 145 10.32 -10.09 -3.55
CA HIS A 145 11.15 -9.50 -2.50
C HIS A 145 12.23 -8.56 -3.06
N THR A 146 12.60 -8.71 -4.33
CA THR A 146 13.54 -7.81 -5.03
C THR A 146 12.97 -6.43 -5.35
N ALA A 147 11.65 -6.23 -5.22
CA ALA A 147 11.01 -4.92 -5.37
C ALA A 147 11.23 -4.03 -4.14
N PHE A 148 11.58 -4.62 -2.99
CA PHE A 148 11.96 -3.87 -1.79
C PHE A 148 13.29 -3.16 -2.09
N HIS A 149 13.27 -1.82 -2.16
CA HIS A 149 14.34 -0.90 -2.60
C HIS A 149 14.41 -0.54 -4.10
N ARG A 150 13.66 -1.21 -4.99
CA ARG A 150 13.62 -0.87 -6.42
C ARG A 150 12.27 -0.26 -6.80
N PHE A 151 12.14 1.04 -6.53
CA PHE A 151 10.91 1.81 -6.83
C PHE A 151 10.49 1.77 -8.30
N ASP A 152 11.44 1.60 -9.22
CA ASP A 152 11.18 1.41 -10.65
C ASP A 152 10.51 0.06 -10.92
N ILE A 153 10.98 -1.03 -10.30
CA ILE A 153 10.37 -2.37 -10.38
C ILE A 153 9.00 -2.35 -9.68
N PHE A 154 8.90 -1.72 -8.50
CA PHE A 154 7.63 -1.54 -7.80
C PHE A 154 6.58 -0.84 -8.66
N ASN A 155 6.94 0.23 -9.37
CA ASN A 155 6.02 0.92 -10.27
C ASN A 155 5.65 0.09 -11.49
N GLN A 156 6.59 -0.67 -12.05
CA GLN A 156 6.32 -1.56 -13.18
C GLN A 156 5.35 -2.68 -12.81
N ASN A 157 5.34 -3.14 -11.56
CA ASN A 157 4.42 -4.20 -11.09
C ASN A 157 2.94 -3.78 -11.13
N TYR A 158 2.64 -2.48 -11.19
CA TYR A 158 1.28 -1.96 -11.40
C TYR A 158 0.90 -1.79 -12.88
N ASN A 159 1.85 -1.97 -13.81
CA ASN A 159 1.54 -1.88 -15.23
C ASN A 159 0.87 -3.17 -15.68
N ILE A 160 -0.45 -3.12 -15.78
CA ILE A 160 -1.29 -4.23 -16.23
C ILE A 160 -0.89 -4.59 -17.66
N PHE A 161 -0.60 -5.87 -17.92
CA PHE A 161 -0.04 -6.37 -19.18
C PHE A 161 1.28 -5.69 -19.58
N GLY A 162 1.96 -4.98 -18.67
CA GLY A 162 3.14 -4.17 -18.97
C GLY A 162 2.83 -2.81 -19.60
N HIS A 163 1.56 -2.39 -19.68
CA HIS A 163 1.16 -1.12 -20.29
C HIS A 163 0.72 -0.09 -19.23
N GLU A 164 1.37 1.08 -19.22
CA GLU A 164 0.98 2.18 -18.32
C GLU A 164 -0.42 2.72 -18.65
N ALA A 165 -0.83 2.68 -19.92
CA ALA A 165 -2.17 3.12 -20.32
C ALA A 165 -3.28 2.38 -19.54
N LEU A 166 -3.16 1.05 -19.43
CA LEU A 166 -4.11 0.24 -18.67
C LEU A 166 -4.03 0.52 -17.18
N ARG A 167 -2.83 0.73 -16.62
CA ARG A 167 -2.67 1.21 -15.24
C ARG A 167 -3.40 2.52 -15.00
N SER A 168 -3.30 3.47 -15.94
CA SER A 168 -3.96 4.76 -15.84
C SER A 168 -5.48 4.62 -15.83
N VAL A 169 -6.03 3.79 -16.72
CA VAL A 169 -7.47 3.55 -16.85
C VAL A 169 -8.05 2.86 -15.61
N PHE A 170 -7.38 1.82 -15.11
CA PHE A 170 -7.96 0.96 -14.07
C PHE A 170 -7.47 1.26 -12.64
N LEU A 171 -6.25 1.79 -12.45
CA LEU A 171 -5.60 1.89 -11.13
C LEU A 171 -5.24 3.32 -10.69
N LYS A 172 -5.47 4.34 -11.53
CA LYS A 172 -5.24 5.75 -11.15
C LYS A 172 -6.58 6.44 -10.92
N THR A 173 -6.62 7.32 -9.90
CA THR A 173 -7.76 8.20 -9.62
C THR A 173 -7.81 9.39 -10.57
N SER A 174 -6.65 9.90 -10.98
CA SER A 174 -6.55 10.99 -11.96
C SER A 174 -6.41 10.43 -13.38
N ASN A 175 -7.54 10.25 -14.06
CA ASN A 175 -7.59 9.83 -15.46
C ASN A 175 -8.79 10.49 -16.17
N ALA A 176 -9.04 10.15 -17.45
CA ALA A 176 -10.11 10.78 -18.24
C ALA A 176 -11.55 10.51 -17.73
N MET A 177 -11.71 9.55 -16.81
CA MET A 177 -12.96 9.15 -16.16
C MET A 177 -12.96 9.47 -14.66
N ASP A 178 -12.05 10.33 -14.19
CA ASP A 178 -11.93 10.73 -12.78
C ASP A 178 -11.88 9.54 -11.80
N GLY A 179 -11.23 8.45 -12.22
CA GLY A 179 -11.01 7.28 -11.38
C GLY A 179 -12.22 6.37 -11.20
N ARG A 180 -13.29 6.54 -11.98
CA ARG A 180 -14.52 5.72 -11.89
C ARG A 180 -14.25 4.21 -11.81
N TYR A 181 -13.45 3.67 -12.72
CA TYR A 181 -13.13 2.24 -12.73
C TYR A 181 -12.33 1.79 -11.51
N PHE A 182 -11.40 2.62 -11.03
CA PHE A 182 -10.65 2.31 -9.82
C PHE A 182 -11.57 2.29 -8.59
N ALA A 183 -12.49 3.26 -8.48
CA ALA A 183 -13.47 3.30 -7.39
C ALA A 183 -14.43 2.09 -7.41
N GLU A 184 -14.93 1.72 -8.59
CA GLU A 184 -15.80 0.55 -8.75
C GLU A 184 -15.07 -0.76 -8.41
N LEU A 185 -13.82 -0.91 -8.84
CA LEU A 185 -12.98 -2.06 -8.48
C LEU A 185 -12.74 -2.13 -6.98
N MET A 186 -12.36 -1.02 -6.34
CA MET A 186 -12.15 -0.97 -4.89
C MET A 186 -13.43 -1.32 -4.11
N HIS A 187 -14.58 -0.89 -4.60
CA HIS A 187 -15.86 -1.25 -4.00
C HIS A 187 -16.14 -2.77 -4.09
N GLU A 188 -15.83 -3.42 -5.21
CA GLU A 188 -15.93 -4.89 -5.34
C GLU A 188 -14.95 -5.61 -4.40
N VAL A 189 -13.72 -5.10 -4.26
CA VAL A 189 -12.71 -5.65 -3.34
C VAL A 189 -13.15 -5.54 -1.90
N LEU A 190 -13.53 -4.34 -1.43
CA LEU A 190 -13.95 -4.12 -0.05
C LEU A 190 -15.15 -5.00 0.31
N ARG A 191 -16.15 -5.09 -0.57
CA ARG A 191 -17.30 -5.97 -0.37
C ARG A 191 -16.90 -7.45 -0.27
N SER A 192 -15.89 -7.89 -1.02
CA SER A 192 -15.36 -9.26 -0.89
C SER A 192 -14.61 -9.47 0.43
N THR A 193 -13.91 -8.44 0.91
CA THR A 193 -13.15 -8.47 2.17
C THR A 193 -14.06 -8.42 3.39
N GLU A 194 -15.17 -7.67 3.35
CA GLU A 194 -16.20 -7.66 4.41
C GLU A 194 -16.80 -9.06 4.65
N GLY A 195 -16.81 -9.92 3.63
CA GLY A 195 -17.21 -11.31 3.75
C GLY A 195 -16.20 -12.19 4.52
N LEU A 196 -14.95 -11.74 4.67
CA LEU A 196 -13.95 -12.39 5.50
C LEU A 196 -14.18 -11.94 6.95
N GLN A 197 -14.54 -12.88 7.82
CA GLN A 197 -14.55 -12.60 9.24
C GLN A 197 -13.13 -12.20 9.68
N GLN A 198 -13.02 -10.99 10.25
CA GLN A 198 -11.87 -10.54 11.05
C GLN A 198 -10.58 -10.15 10.30
N CYS A 199 -10.68 -9.68 9.04
CA CYS A 199 -9.58 -9.04 8.33
C CYS A 199 -9.91 -7.57 8.04
N LEU A 200 -9.01 -6.65 8.38
CA LEU A 200 -9.12 -5.21 8.15
C LEU A 200 -7.91 -4.73 7.35
N LEU A 201 -8.10 -3.64 6.61
CA LEU A 201 -7.08 -3.01 5.77
C LEU A 201 -6.95 -1.54 6.19
N GLU A 202 -5.71 -1.05 6.36
CA GLU A 202 -5.40 0.38 6.60
C GLU A 202 -5.32 1.19 5.29
#